data_AF-A0A2T9YSC8-F1
#
_entry.id   AF-A0A2T9YSC8-F1
#
_cell.length_a   1.000
_cell.length_b   1.000
_cell.length_c   1.000
_cell.angle_alpha   90.00
_cell.angle_beta   90.00
_cell.angle_gamma   90.00
#
_symmetry.space_group_name_H-M   'P 1'
#
loop_
_entity.id
_entity.type
_entity.pdbx_description
1 polymer ?
#
loop_
_entity_poly.entity_id
_entity_poly.type
_entity_poly.pdbx_seq_one_letter_code
_entity_poly.pdbx_strand_id
1 'polypeptide(L)'
;MYVKTEPFLGEGANVDFGKWARKSARSLETNGVSTELQISRILLSYIMGRAGIVRNSYYTELDNNIITEVENGKELIEYFSPKFQQANSEIASRQKLVDLKQTGLLEKYILVETNLVGSATIE
;
A
#
# COMPACT_ATOMS: atom_id res chain seq x y z
N MET A 1 2.23 -5.14 24.65
CA MET A 1 2.95 -5.41 23.39
C MET A 1 2.50 -4.35 22.39
N TYR A 2 3.36 -3.37 22.07
CA TYR A 2 3.01 -2.28 21.15
C TYR A 2 3.43 -2.69 19.74
N VAL A 3 2.47 -3.03 18.89
CA VAL A 3 2.73 -3.24 17.47
C VAL A 3 2.94 -1.88 16.83
N LYS A 4 4.18 -1.52 16.52
CA LYS A 4 4.52 -0.25 15.88
C LYS A 4 4.46 -0.41 14.36
N THR A 5 3.24 -0.52 13.83
CA THR A 5 3.00 -0.36 12.39
C THR A 5 2.83 1.12 12.09
N GLU A 6 3.58 1.64 11.11
CA GLU A 6 3.40 3.03 10.69
C GLU A 6 2.03 3.21 9.99
N PRO A 7 1.27 4.26 10.34
CA PRO A 7 -0.04 4.49 9.74
C PRO A 7 0.09 4.82 8.25
N PHE A 8 -0.88 4.39 7.46
CA PHE A 8 -1.00 4.79 6.06
C PHE A 8 -1.70 6.14 5.97
N LEU A 9 -0.97 7.17 5.55
CA LEU A 9 -1.49 8.54 5.43
C LEU A 9 -2.03 8.85 4.02
N GLY A 10 -1.60 8.10 3.01
CA GLY A 10 -1.91 8.37 1.59
C GLY A 10 -1.23 9.65 1.05
N GLU A 11 -0.15 10.10 1.69
CA GLU A 11 0.55 11.34 1.33
C GLU A 11 1.85 11.02 0.57
N GLY A 12 1.85 11.26 -0.76
CA GLY A 12 3.04 11.15 -1.60
C GLY A 12 2.74 10.62 -3.02
N ALA A 13 3.60 10.95 -3.99
CA ALA A 13 3.42 10.57 -5.40
C ALA A 13 3.63 9.07 -5.69
N ASN A 14 4.29 8.34 -4.78
CA ASN A 14 4.70 6.94 -4.96
C ASN A 14 4.25 6.05 -3.79
N VAL A 15 3.15 6.40 -3.10
CA VAL A 15 2.70 5.61 -1.95
C VAL A 15 1.92 4.39 -2.46
N ASP A 16 2.55 3.22 -2.37
CA ASP A 16 1.95 1.93 -2.74
C ASP A 16 1.23 1.32 -1.54
N PHE A 17 -0.11 1.38 -1.58
CA PHE A 17 -0.98 0.80 -0.56
C PHE A 17 -0.77 -0.71 -0.41
N GLY A 18 -0.63 -1.44 -1.52
CA GLY A 18 -0.43 -2.89 -1.51
C GLY A 18 0.88 -3.27 -0.83
N LYS A 19 1.96 -2.56 -1.13
CA LYS A 19 3.27 -2.75 -0.48
C LYS A 19 3.20 -2.46 1.03
N TRP A 20 2.53 -1.37 1.42
CA TRP A 20 2.33 -1.04 2.83
C TRP A 20 1.49 -2.10 3.55
N ALA A 21 0.38 -2.53 2.97
CA ALA A 21 -0.53 -3.51 3.56
C ALA A 21 0.18 -4.86 3.78
N ARG A 22 0.93 -5.37 2.79
CA ARG A 22 1.70 -6.62 2.90
C ARG A 22 2.80 -6.53 3.97
N LYS A 23 3.55 -5.43 4.02
CA LYS A 23 4.61 -5.24 5.03
C LYS A 23 4.02 -5.18 6.44
N SER A 24 2.89 -4.49 6.58
CA SER A 24 2.18 -4.32 7.84
C SER A 24 1.54 -5.62 8.32
N ALA A 25 0.94 -6.40 7.41
CA ALA A 25 0.40 -7.73 7.69
C ALA A 25 1.48 -8.67 8.24
N ARG A 26 2.63 -8.78 7.57
CA ARG A 26 3.77 -9.59 8.05
C ARG A 26 4.26 -9.17 9.44
N SER A 27 4.24 -7.87 9.72
CA SER A 27 4.59 -7.36 11.04
C SER A 27 3.57 -7.78 12.10
N LEU A 28 2.28 -7.75 11.79
CA LEU A 28 1.22 -8.21 12.69
C LEU A 28 1.30 -9.72 12.96
N GLU A 29 1.57 -10.52 11.93
CA GLU A 29 1.79 -11.96 12.04
C GLU A 29 2.96 -12.27 12.98
N THR A 30 4.09 -11.58 12.79
CA THR A 30 5.28 -11.74 13.64
C THR A 30 5.01 -11.36 15.11
N ASN A 31 4.03 -10.49 15.34
CA ASN A 31 3.61 -10.06 16.67
C ASN A 31 2.46 -10.89 17.26
N GLY A 32 2.12 -12.03 16.65
CA GLY A 32 1.17 -13.00 17.21
C GLY A 32 -0.29 -12.78 16.84
N VAL A 33 -0.59 -11.93 15.84
CA VAL A 33 -1.95 -11.87 15.26
C VAL A 33 -2.07 -13.00 14.23
N SER A 34 -2.93 -13.98 14.49
CA SER A 34 -2.95 -15.24 13.74
C SER A 34 -4.09 -15.38 12.72
N THR A 35 -5.07 -14.48 12.71
CA THR A 35 -6.21 -14.57 11.78
C THR A 35 -6.22 -13.44 10.78
N GLU A 36 -6.42 -13.76 9.49
CA GLU A 36 -6.44 -12.77 8.41
C GLU A 36 -7.51 -11.69 8.60
N LEU A 37 -8.67 -12.07 9.15
CA LEU A 37 -9.75 -11.14 9.49
C LEU A 37 -9.34 -10.14 10.58
N GLN A 38 -8.59 -10.58 11.60
CA GLN A 38 -8.08 -9.66 12.61
C GLN A 38 -7.01 -8.75 12.01
N ILE A 39 -6.15 -9.29 11.15
CA ILE A 39 -5.13 -8.49 10.44
C ILE A 39 -5.81 -7.41 9.58
N SER A 40 -6.80 -7.76 8.76
CA SER A 40 -7.50 -6.79 7.90
C SER A 40 -8.16 -5.68 8.72
N ARG A 41 -8.85 -6.02 9.82
CA ARG A 41 -9.47 -5.05 10.73
C ARG A 41 -8.45 -4.14 11.42
N ILE A 42 -7.31 -4.68 11.86
CA ILE A 42 -6.23 -3.87 12.45
C ILE A 42 -5.64 -2.93 11.39
N LEU A 43 -5.39 -3.41 10.17
CA LEU A 43 -4.87 -2.58 9.08
C LEU A 43 -5.81 -1.43 8.72
N LEU A 44 -7.13 -1.65 8.69
CA LEU A 44 -8.12 -0.59 8.51
C LEU A 44 -7.97 0.52 9.55
N SER A 45 -7.72 0.16 10.81
CA SER A 45 -7.51 1.15 11.88
C SER A 45 -6.26 2.03 11.65
N TYR A 46 -5.26 1.51 10.94
CA TYR A 46 -4.03 2.23 10.59
C TYR A 46 -4.12 3.07 9.31
N ILE A 47 -5.25 3.05 8.60
CA ILE A 47 -5.52 4.01 7.52
C ILE A 47 -5.97 5.32 8.16
N MET A 48 -5.09 6.34 8.15
CA MET A 48 -5.27 7.60 8.88
C MET A 48 -4.99 8.82 7.97
N GLY A 49 -5.14 10.03 8.52
CA GLY A 49 -4.90 11.26 7.77
C GLY A 49 -5.83 11.41 6.56
N ARG A 50 -5.30 11.86 5.42
CA ARG A 50 -6.08 12.00 4.17
C ARG A 50 -6.63 10.66 3.69
N ALA A 51 -5.86 9.58 3.82
CA ALA A 51 -6.34 8.23 3.49
C ALA A 51 -7.51 7.78 4.38
N GLY A 52 -7.64 8.34 5.59
CA GLY A 52 -8.78 8.10 6.47
C GLY A 52 -10.14 8.49 5.84
N ILE A 53 -10.16 9.43 4.90
CA ILE A 53 -11.39 9.80 4.16
C ILE A 53 -11.87 8.60 3.31
N VAL A 54 -10.94 7.90 2.64
CA VAL A 54 -11.25 6.72 1.84
C VAL A 54 -11.75 5.57 2.72
N ARG A 55 -11.16 5.39 3.91
CA ARG A 55 -11.64 4.44 4.91
C ARG A 55 -13.06 4.79 5.39
N ASN A 56 -13.36 6.06 5.62
CA ASN A 56 -14.70 6.46 6.04
C ASN A 56 -15.74 6.22 4.92
N SER A 57 -15.35 6.42 3.66
CA SER A 57 -16.16 6.03 2.49
C SER A 57 -16.42 4.53 2.46
N TYR A 58 -15.41 3.71 2.75
CA TYR A 58 -15.57 2.25 2.86
C TYR A 58 -16.62 1.87 3.90
N TYR A 59 -16.56 2.43 5.11
CA TYR A 59 -17.58 2.15 6.13
C TYR A 59 -18.97 2.65 5.72
N THR A 60 -19.05 3.79 5.03
CA THR A 60 -20.32 4.29 4.49
C THR A 60 -20.90 3.34 3.43
N GLU A 61 -20.07 2.80 2.54
CA GLU A 61 -20.49 1.82 1.54
C GLU A 61 -20.92 0.50 2.20
N LEU A 62 -20.25 0.08 3.28
CA LEU A 62 -20.59 -1.09 4.07
C LEU A 62 -21.93 -0.93 4.78
N ASP A 63 -22.15 0.21 5.46
CA ASP A 63 -23.39 0.52 6.18
C ASP A 63 -24.61 0.56 5.23
N ASN A 64 -24.39 0.97 3.98
CA ASN A 64 -25.40 1.00 2.94
C ASN A 64 -25.56 -0.33 2.17
N ASN A 65 -24.86 -1.40 2.59
CA ASN A 65 -24.86 -2.72 1.93
C ASN A 65 -24.45 -2.67 0.44
N ILE A 66 -23.63 -1.70 0.04
CA ILE A 66 -23.11 -1.57 -1.33
C ILE A 66 -21.99 -2.58 -1.57
N ILE A 67 -21.21 -2.85 -0.52
CA ILE A 67 -20.07 -3.77 -0.52
C ILE A 67 -20.16 -4.72 0.67
N THR A 68 -19.37 -5.79 0.64
CA THR A 68 -19.17 -6.70 1.78
C THR A 68 -17.95 -6.30 2.60
N GLU A 69 -17.91 -6.71 3.88
CA GLU A 69 -16.74 -6.48 4.74
C GLU A 69 -15.52 -7.20 4.17
N VAL A 70 -14.34 -6.56 4.22
CA VAL A 70 -13.07 -7.19 3.82
C VAL A 70 -12.63 -8.21 4.87
N GLU A 71 -12.50 -9.48 4.47
CA GLU A 71 -12.21 -10.57 5.39
C GLU A 71 -10.72 -10.96 5.42
N ASN A 72 -9.95 -10.54 4.43
CA ASN A 72 -8.54 -10.89 4.31
C ASN A 72 -7.70 -9.77 3.68
N GLY A 73 -6.38 -9.97 3.69
CA GLY A 73 -5.42 -9.00 3.16
C GLY A 73 -5.55 -8.78 1.65
N LYS A 74 -6.00 -9.79 0.90
CA LYS A 74 -6.17 -9.69 -0.57
C LYS A 74 -7.32 -8.76 -0.91
N GLU A 75 -8.49 -8.97 -0.31
CA GLU A 75 -9.68 -8.13 -0.49
C GLU A 75 -9.42 -6.68 -0.06
N LEU A 76 -8.70 -6.49 1.05
CA LEU A 76 -8.28 -5.17 1.50
C LEU A 76 -7.41 -4.46 0.45
N ILE A 77 -6.44 -5.16 -0.14
CA ILE A 77 -5.59 -4.58 -1.19
C ILE A 77 -6.40 -4.28 -2.46
N GLU A 78 -7.28 -5.19 -2.88
CA GLU A 78 -8.11 -5.04 -4.08
C GLU A 78 -9.05 -3.84 -3.98
N TYR A 79 -9.69 -3.65 -2.82
CA TYR A 79 -10.60 -2.53 -2.61
C TYR A 79 -9.89 -1.17 -2.53
N PHE A 80 -8.80 -1.08 -1.76
CA PHE A 80 -8.18 0.20 -1.43
C PHE A 80 -7.10 0.66 -2.40
N SER A 81 -6.33 -0.25 -3.01
CA SER A 81 -5.20 0.15 -3.87
C SER A 81 -5.60 1.06 -5.03
N PRO A 82 -6.71 0.82 -5.76
CA PRO A 82 -7.13 1.70 -6.85
C PRO A 82 -7.49 3.11 -6.38
N LYS A 83 -7.97 3.26 -5.14
CA LYS A 83 -8.39 4.55 -4.55
C LYS A 83 -7.20 5.44 -4.17
N PHE A 84 -6.00 4.86 -4.11
CA PHE A 84 -4.75 5.57 -3.80
C PHE A 84 -3.80 5.70 -4.99
N GLN A 85 -4.09 5.04 -6.11
CA GLN A 85 -3.33 5.25 -7.34
C GLN A 85 -3.60 6.65 -7.90
N GLN A 86 -2.55 7.46 -8.04
CA GLN A 86 -2.67 8.71 -8.77
C GLN A 86 -2.89 8.42 -10.25
N ALA A 87 -3.84 9.12 -10.87
CA ALA A 87 -3.99 9.15 -12.31
C ALA A 87 -2.63 9.57 -12.93
N ASN A 88 -2.17 8.85 -13.93
CA ASN A 88 -0.86 9.04 -14.59
C ASN A 88 0.38 8.73 -13.74
N SER A 89 0.24 8.06 -12.58
CA SER A 89 1.40 7.64 -11.78
C SER A 89 2.37 6.76 -12.58
N GLU A 90 1.86 5.87 -13.41
CA GLU A 90 2.67 5.04 -14.31
C GLU A 90 3.42 5.88 -15.36
N ILE A 91 2.74 6.86 -15.98
CA ILE A 91 3.35 7.77 -16.96
C ILE A 91 4.46 8.60 -16.28
N ALA A 92 4.21 9.09 -15.07
CA ALA A 92 5.20 9.83 -14.29
C ALA A 92 6.41 8.96 -13.91
N SER A 93 6.19 7.70 -13.54
CA SER A 93 7.27 6.74 -13.26
C SER A 93 8.08 6.41 -14.51
N ARG A 94 7.41 6.20 -15.66
CA ARG A 94 8.08 5.98 -16.97
C ARG A 94 8.92 7.20 -17.37
N GLN A 95 8.40 8.41 -17.19
CA GLN A 95 9.16 9.63 -17.45
C GLN A 95 10.40 9.73 -16.54
N LYS A 96 10.25 9.47 -15.24
CA LYS A 96 11.38 9.44 -14.29
C LYS A 96 12.45 8.41 -14.68
N LEU A 97 12.06 7.26 -15.23
CA LEU A 97 13.01 6.26 -15.74
C LEU A 97 13.76 6.73 -16.98
N VAL A 98 13.06 7.35 -17.93
CA VAL A 98 13.69 7.95 -19.12
C VAL A 98 14.69 9.05 -18.72
N ASP A 99 14.34 9.83 -17.70
CA ASP A 99 15.19 10.91 -17.21
C ASP A 99 16.35 10.41 -16.31
N LEU A 100 16.27 9.17 -15.81
CA LEU A 100 17.29 8.57 -14.95
C LEU A 100 18.54 8.20 -15.77
N LYS A 101 19.58 9.04 -15.70
CA LYS A 101 20.88 8.74 -16.30
C LYS A 101 21.84 8.11 -15.30
N GLN A 102 22.56 7.08 -15.71
CA GLN A 102 23.65 6.50 -14.90
C GLN A 102 24.81 7.50 -14.82
N THR A 103 24.88 8.23 -13.70
CA THR A 103 25.89 9.27 -13.45
C THR A 103 26.82 8.92 -12.28
N GLY A 104 26.76 7.67 -11.78
CA GLY A 104 27.55 7.19 -10.65
C GLY A 104 27.66 5.65 -10.59
N LEU A 105 27.85 5.11 -9.38
CA LEU A 105 27.99 3.67 -9.15
C LEU A 105 26.77 2.88 -9.64
N LEU A 106 27.03 1.77 -10.34
CA LEU A 106 26.00 0.90 -10.92
C LEU A 106 24.98 0.41 -9.88
N GLU A 107 25.44 0.04 -8.69
CA GLU A 107 24.56 -0.45 -7.61
C GLU A 107 23.53 0.59 -7.16
N LYS A 108 23.93 1.87 -7.08
CA LYS A 108 23.02 2.97 -6.74
C LYS A 108 22.00 3.20 -7.84
N TYR A 109 22.42 3.09 -9.09
CA TYR A 109 21.53 3.20 -10.23
C TYR A 109 20.48 2.07 -10.22
N ILE A 110 20.92 0.81 -10.06
CA ILE A 110 20.03 -0.36 -9.97
C ILE A 110 19.04 -0.22 -8.82
N LEU A 111 19.48 0.25 -7.64
CA LEU A 111 18.60 0.44 -6.49
C LEU A 111 17.51 1.49 -6.78
N VAL A 112 17.86 2.60 -7.43
CA VAL A 112 16.89 3.66 -7.79
C VAL A 112 15.92 3.16 -8.85
N GLU A 113 16.40 2.45 -9.87
CA GLU A 113 15.58 1.85 -10.91
C GLU A 113 14.58 0.83 -10.31
N THR A 114 15.05 -0.07 -9.45
CA THR A 114 14.21 -1.06 -8.76
C THR A 114 13.12 -0.41 -7.90
N ASN A 115 13.42 0.74 -7.28
CA ASN A 115 12.45 1.49 -6.50
C ASN A 115 11.41 2.23 -7.37
N LEU A 116 11.75 2.58 -8.61
CA LEU A 116 10.86 3.26 -9.55
C LEU A 116 9.94 2.29 -10.29
N VAL A 117 10.47 1.16 -10.76
CA VAL A 117 9.71 0.13 -11.49
C VAL A 117 8.93 -0.77 -10.51
N GLY A 118 9.39 -0.86 -9.26
CA GLY A 118 8.99 -1.91 -8.34
C GLY A 118 9.82 -3.18 -8.60
N SER A 119 9.99 -4.01 -7.57
CA SER A 119 10.62 -5.32 -7.74
C SER A 119 9.69 -6.19 -8.59
N ALA A 120 9.97 -6.31 -9.89
CA ALA A 120 9.41 -7.38 -10.69
C ALA A 120 9.96 -8.68 -10.12
N THR A 121 9.15 -9.42 -9.36
CA THR A 121 9.37 -10.85 -9.20
C THR A 121 9.11 -11.43 -10.59
N ILE A 122 10.18 -11.65 -11.35
CA ILE A 122 10.11 -12.44 -12.57
C ILE A 122 10.00 -13.89 -12.07
N GLU A 123 8.80 -14.46 -12.14
CA GLU A 123 8.58 -15.91 -12.01
C GLU A 123 9.16 -16.65 -13.23
#